data_AF-A0A7X7FSL5-F1
#
_entry.id   AF-A0A7X7FSL5-F1
#
_cell.length_a   1.000
_cell.length_b   1.000
_cell.length_c   1.000
_cell.angle_alpha   90.00
_cell.angle_beta   90.00
_cell.angle_gamma   90.00
#
_symmetry.space_group_name_H-M   'P 1'
#
loop_
_entity.id
_entity.type
_entity.pdbx_description
1 polymer ?
#
loop_
_entity_poly.entity_id
_entity_poly.type
_entity_poly.pdbx_seq_one_letter_code
_entity_poly.pdbx_strand_id
1 'polypeptide(L)'
;YTPSRPSCIECVEKHLGAAYVLLTEAREGYAYRLRAVGHLFEAEDESQEWPELHAAIRDARTQYQAGEQMPDWQTLDRLLAAARI
;
A
#
# COMPACT_ATOMS: atom_id res chain seq x y z
N TYR A 1 13.39 9.90 16.43
CA TYR A 1 12.30 10.72 15.87
C TYR A 1 11.01 10.09 16.36
N THR A 2 10.21 10.82 17.13
CA THR A 2 8.87 10.34 17.53
C THR A 2 7.89 11.05 16.61
N PRO A 3 7.19 10.33 15.71
CA PRO A 3 6.25 10.97 14.81
C PRO A 3 5.17 11.69 15.62
N SER A 4 4.76 12.88 15.16
CA SER A 4 3.80 13.74 15.85
C SER A 4 2.37 13.19 15.85
N ARG A 5 2.09 12.18 15.01
CA ARG A 5 0.92 11.30 15.10
C ARG A 5 1.36 9.85 15.07
N PRO A 6 0.74 8.96 15.85
CA PRO A 6 0.93 7.52 15.67
C PRO A 6 0.40 7.09 14.29
N SER A 7 1.02 6.06 13.72
CA SER A 7 0.46 5.35 12.57
C SER A 7 -0.94 4.84 12.89
N CYS A 8 -1.83 4.86 11.90
CA CYS A 8 -3.20 4.36 12.06
C CYS A 8 -3.70 3.71 10.78
N ILE A 9 -4.75 2.90 10.89
CA ILE A 9 -5.26 2.12 9.77
C ILE A 9 -5.78 3.01 8.64
N GLU A 10 -6.31 4.19 8.96
CA GLU A 10 -6.73 5.20 7.99
C GLU A 10 -5.54 5.78 7.19
N CYS A 11 -4.34 5.83 7.78
CA CYS A 11 -3.14 6.22 7.04
C CYS A 11 -2.74 5.15 6.04
N VAL A 12 -2.74 3.87 6.45
CA VAL A 12 -2.48 2.74 5.56
C VAL A 12 -3.44 2.77 4.37
N GLU A 13 -4.74 2.90 4.63
CA GLU A 13 -5.77 3.00 3.60
C GLU A 13 -5.55 4.21 2.67
N LYS A 14 -5.27 5.39 3.21
CA LYS A 14 -4.97 6.59 2.42
C LYS A 14 -3.80 6.36 1.45
N HIS A 15 -2.73 5.72 1.91
CA HIS A 15 -1.57 5.41 1.07
C HIS A 15 -1.87 4.32 0.04
N LEU A 16 -2.61 3.27 0.40
CA LEU A 16 -3.07 2.25 -0.54
C LEU A 16 -4.01 2.82 -1.61
N GLY A 17 -4.92 3.73 -1.26
CA GLY A 17 -5.80 4.41 -2.20
C GLY A 17 -5.03 5.27 -3.21
N ALA A 18 -4.00 6.00 -2.76
CA ALA A 18 -3.12 6.74 -3.65
C ALA A 18 -2.34 5.80 -4.60
N ALA A 19 -1.83 4.67 -4.09
CA ALA A 19 -1.18 3.66 -4.92
C ALA A 19 -2.14 3.07 -5.97
N TYR A 20 -3.38 2.75 -5.58
CA TYR A 20 -4.39 2.19 -6.47
C TYR A 20 -4.64 3.07 -7.71
N VAL A 21 -4.84 4.38 -7.50
CA VAL A 21 -5.05 5.35 -8.59
C VAL A 21 -3.81 5.39 -9.49
N LEU A 22 -2.63 5.60 -8.91
CA LEU A 22 -1.40 5.78 -9.67
C LEU A 22 -0.99 4.52 -10.44
N LEU A 23 -1.28 3.33 -9.92
CA LEU A 23 -1.04 2.06 -10.62
C LEU A 23 -2.03 1.84 -11.78
N THR A 24 -3.27 2.29 -11.62
CA THR A 24 -4.26 2.27 -12.70
C THR A 24 -3.83 3.19 -13.83
N GLU A 25 -3.42 4.43 -13.51
CA GLU A 25 -2.88 5.37 -14.48
C GLU A 25 -1.56 4.85 -15.11
N ALA A 26 -0.70 4.21 -14.33
CA ALA A 26 0.53 3.63 -14.87
C ALA A 26 0.25 2.56 -15.94
N ARG A 27 -0.84 1.79 -15.82
CA ARG A 27 -1.27 0.82 -16.85
C ARG A 27 -1.76 1.49 -18.14
N GLU A 28 -2.21 2.73 -18.06
CA GLU A 28 -2.59 3.55 -19.21
C GLU A 28 -1.39 4.28 -19.84
N GLY A 29 -0.18 4.09 -19.31
CA GLY A 29 1.07 4.64 -19.85
C GLY A 29 1.52 5.94 -19.18
N TYR A 30 0.86 6.39 -18.11
CA TYR A 30 1.31 7.55 -17.35
C TYR A 30 2.56 7.21 -16.52
N ALA A 31 3.50 8.16 -16.41
CA ALA A 31 4.78 7.98 -15.74
C ALA A 31 4.70 8.07 -14.20
N TYR A 32 3.77 7.32 -13.59
CA TYR A 32 3.49 7.37 -12.15
C TYR A 32 4.00 6.18 -11.34
N ARG A 33 4.65 5.21 -12.00
CA ARG A 33 5.16 3.98 -11.37
C ARG A 33 5.97 4.23 -10.10
N LEU A 34 6.93 5.16 -10.14
CA LEU A 34 7.77 5.46 -8.97
C LEU A 34 6.96 6.05 -7.81
N ARG A 35 5.99 6.92 -8.11
CA ARG A 35 5.12 7.53 -7.09
C ARG A 35 4.22 6.47 -6.47
N ALA A 36 3.66 5.56 -7.28
CA ALA A 36 2.87 4.44 -6.79
C ALA A 36 3.65 3.52 -5.84
N VAL A 37 4.89 3.14 -6.21
CA VAL A 37 5.77 2.35 -5.35
C VAL A 37 6.07 3.07 -4.03
N GLY A 38 6.27 4.39 -4.09
CA GLY A 38 6.41 5.22 -2.88
C GLY A 38 5.19 5.13 -1.97
N HIS A 39 3.98 5.21 -2.50
CA HIS A 39 2.77 5.06 -1.70
C HIS A 39 2.60 3.64 -1.11
N LEU A 40 2.98 2.59 -1.84
CA LEU A 40 3.02 1.24 -1.28
C LEU A 40 4.04 1.11 -0.15
N PHE A 41 5.19 1.79 -0.24
CA PHE A 41 6.19 1.82 0.82
C PHE A 41 5.69 2.53 2.09
N GLU A 42 5.04 3.69 1.94
CA GLU A 42 4.41 4.40 3.07
C GLU A 42 3.31 3.55 3.72
N ALA A 43 2.49 2.84 2.93
CA ALA A 43 1.50 1.91 3.47
C ALA A 43 2.14 0.73 4.22
N GLU A 44 3.28 0.21 3.75
CA GLU A 44 4.05 -0.83 4.45
C GLU A 44 4.58 -0.31 5.79
N ASP A 45 5.11 0.92 5.82
CA ASP A 45 5.64 1.52 7.05
C ASP A 45 4.55 1.80 8.09
N GLU A 46 3.42 2.37 7.64
CA GLU A 46 2.28 2.70 8.50
C GLU A 46 1.54 1.45 9.03
N SER A 47 1.76 0.26 8.45
CA SER A 47 1.04 -0.97 8.79
C SER A 47 1.77 -1.90 9.76
N GLN A 48 2.93 -1.51 10.30
CA GLN A 48 3.78 -2.37 11.16
C GLN A 48 3.03 -3.00 12.36
N GLU A 49 1.98 -2.34 12.87
CA GLU A 49 1.16 -2.85 13.99
C GLU A 49 0.20 -3.99 13.59
N TRP A 50 -0.01 -4.23 12.30
CA TRP A 50 -0.86 -5.31 11.76
C TRP A 50 -0.01 -6.27 10.90
N PRO A 51 0.61 -7.31 11.48
CA PRO A 51 1.63 -8.12 10.79
C PRO A 51 1.16 -8.77 9.49
N GLU A 52 -0.08 -9.24 9.43
CA GLU A 52 -0.65 -9.85 8.23
C GLU A 52 -0.85 -8.83 7.10
N LEU A 53 -1.40 -7.65 7.44
CA LEU A 53 -1.57 -6.55 6.51
C LEU A 53 -0.21 -6.01 6.02
N HIS A 54 0.74 -5.82 6.94
CA HIS A 54 2.10 -5.40 6.62
C HIS A 54 2.79 -6.37 5.65
N ALA A 55 2.71 -7.67 5.91
CA ALA A 55 3.29 -8.68 5.03
C ALA A 55 2.65 -8.67 3.63
N ALA A 56 1.32 -8.53 3.56
CA ALA A 56 0.61 -8.45 2.28
C ALA A 56 0.97 -7.20 1.47
N ILE A 57 1.09 -6.03 2.13
CA ILE A 57 1.49 -4.78 1.47
C ILE A 57 2.94 -4.87 0.99
N ARG A 58 3.84 -5.42 1.81
CA ARG A 58 5.24 -5.64 1.45
C ARG A 58 5.38 -6.54 0.24
N ASP A 59 4.68 -7.68 0.22
CA ASP A 59 4.68 -8.58 -0.93
C ASP A 59 4.19 -7.85 -2.18
N ALA A 60 3.02 -7.20 -2.12
CA ALA A 60 2.48 -6.41 -3.21
C ALA A 60 3.46 -5.36 -3.76
N ARG A 61 4.15 -4.61 -2.87
CA ARG A 61 5.19 -3.64 -3.26
C ARG A 61 6.34 -4.32 -3.99
N THR A 62 6.89 -5.39 -3.44
CA THR A 62 8.07 -6.06 -4.01
C THR A 62 7.75 -6.74 -5.35
N GLN A 63 6.58 -7.37 -5.47
CA GLN A 63 6.11 -7.98 -6.71
C GLN A 63 5.90 -6.94 -7.81
N TYR A 64 5.27 -5.80 -7.48
CA TYR A 64 5.11 -4.72 -8.45
C TYR A 64 6.45 -4.06 -8.83
N GLN A 65 7.32 -3.81 -7.85
CA GLN A 65 8.64 -3.20 -8.08
C GLN A 65 9.53 -4.07 -8.98
N ALA A 66 9.52 -5.38 -8.81
CA ALA A 66 10.40 -6.30 -9.53
C ALA A 66 9.80 -6.81 -10.86
N GLY A 67 8.49 -7.05 -10.92
CA GLY A 67 7.85 -7.75 -12.02
C GLY A 67 6.59 -7.08 -12.57
N GLU A 68 6.27 -5.86 -12.11
CA GLU A 68 5.06 -5.12 -12.50
C GLU A 68 3.73 -5.87 -12.22
N GLN A 69 3.78 -6.89 -11.36
CA GLN A 69 2.60 -7.64 -10.95
C GLN A 69 1.71 -6.73 -10.09
N MET A 70 0.46 -6.54 -10.54
CA MET A 70 -0.49 -5.70 -9.82
C MET A 70 -0.82 -6.28 -8.44
N PRO A 71 -0.97 -5.43 -7.41
CA PRO A 71 -1.43 -5.86 -6.10
C PRO A 71 -2.79 -6.55 -6.15
N ASP A 72 -3.00 -7.56 -5.30
CA ASP A 72 -4.31 -8.13 -5.04
C ASP A 72 -5.11 -7.17 -4.13
N TRP A 73 -5.78 -6.21 -4.76
CA TRP A 73 -6.59 -5.21 -4.08
C TRP A 73 -7.73 -5.80 -3.26
N GLN A 74 -8.29 -6.93 -3.68
CA GLN A 74 -9.39 -7.57 -2.95
C GLN A 74 -8.90 -8.18 -1.64
N THR A 75 -7.71 -8.78 -1.64
CA THR A 75 -7.09 -9.27 -0.40
C THR A 75 -6.69 -8.12 0.51
N LEU A 76 -6.10 -7.04 -0.01
CA LEU A 76 -5.75 -5.87 0.78
C LEU A 76 -6.98 -5.20 1.43
N ASP A 77 -8.09 -5.08 0.71
CA ASP A 77 -9.35 -4.52 1.24
C ASP A 77 -9.92 -5.36 2.39
N ARG A 78 -9.89 -6.70 2.26
CA ARG A 78 -10.30 -7.60 3.35
C ARG A 78 -9.43 -7.46 4.60
N LEU A 79 -8.12 -7.33 4.43
CA LEU A 79 -7.18 -7.17 5.55
C LEU A 79 -7.35 -5.80 6.23
N LEU A 80 -7.58 -4.74 5.45
CA LEU A 80 -7.92 -3.41 5.98
C LEU A 80 -9.21 -3.47 6.81
N ALA A 81 -10.26 -4.13 6.32
CA ALA A 81 -11.51 -4.27 7.04
C ALA A 81 -11.34 -5.03 8.36
N ALA A 82 -10.53 -6.09 8.38
CA ALA A 82 -10.24 -6.86 9.59
C ALA A 82 -9.44 -6.05 10.63
N ALA A 83 -8.57 -5.14 10.18
CA ALA A 83 -7.72 -4.31 11.04
C ALA A 83 -8.47 -3.15 11.73
N ARG A 84 -9.71 -2.85 11.32
CA ARG A 84 -10.56 -1.78 11.89
C ARG A 84 -11.38 -2.21 13.12
N ILE A 85 -11.28 -3.48 13.54
CA ILE A 85 -12.12 -4.10 14.57
C ILE A 85 -11.52 -3.90 15.97
#